data_AF-C1GIN0-F1
#
_entry.id   AF-C1GIN0-F1
#
_cell.length_a   1.000
_cell.length_b   1.000
_cell.length_c   1.000
_cell.angle_alpha   90.00
_cell.angle_beta   90.00
_cell.angle_gamma   90.00
#
_symmetry.space_group_name_H-M   'P 1'
#
loop_
_entity.id
_entity.type
_entity.pdbx_description
1 polymer ?
#
loop_
_entity_poly.entity_id
_entity_poly.type
_entity_poly.pdbx_seq_one_letter_code
_entity_poly.pdbx_strand_id
1 'polypeptide(L)'
;MFKPTSPLMGGLLWKIPWRLSAPQKARQRKRLRAVDKVVDTVSAALERKGMTSKAVTRWFAEMPREEEMLPKDKYTIFDRKEKKYRKGIHSMFFLFPSSPNGPESANESIPPDSERPIPSLPRITPFLHSMCMYTAIHIMTGTHPADPTTG
;
A
#
# COMPACT_ATOMS: atom_id res chain seq x y z
N MET A 1 -13.03 -26.28 43.17
CA MET A 1 -13.69 -25.00 42.87
C MET A 1 -12.72 -24.12 42.11
N PHE A 2 -12.96 -23.89 40.81
CA PHE A 2 -12.12 -23.02 39.97
C PHE A 2 -12.26 -21.59 40.49
N LYS A 3 -11.15 -20.95 40.87
CA LYS A 3 -11.15 -19.54 41.29
C LYS A 3 -10.97 -18.68 40.03
N PRO A 4 -11.93 -17.82 39.65
CA PRO A 4 -11.72 -16.92 38.53
C PRO A 4 -10.65 -15.90 38.94
N THR A 5 -9.44 -16.03 38.39
CA THR A 5 -8.42 -14.98 38.49
C THR A 5 -8.85 -13.81 37.61
N SER A 6 -8.73 -12.57 38.11
CA SER A 6 -9.03 -11.37 37.31
C SER A 6 -8.28 -11.45 35.97
N PRO A 7 -8.92 -11.15 34.83
CA PRO A 7 -8.19 -11.06 33.58
C PRO A 7 -7.22 -9.88 33.74
N LEU A 8 -5.95 -10.19 33.97
CA LEU A 8 -4.87 -9.21 33.90
C LEU A 8 -4.91 -8.64 32.47
N MET A 9 -5.57 -7.50 32.29
CA MET A 9 -5.52 -6.60 31.13
C MET A 9 -5.23 -7.31 29.79
N GLY A 10 -6.19 -8.10 29.29
CA GLY A 10 -6.07 -8.89 28.05
C GLY A 10 -7.22 -9.88 27.83
N GLY A 11 -8.45 -9.50 28.15
CA GLY A 11 -9.58 -10.43 28.32
C GLY A 11 -10.16 -11.05 27.03
N LEU A 12 -9.80 -10.56 25.83
CA LEU A 12 -10.33 -11.08 24.57
C LEU A 12 -9.32 -12.01 23.89
N LEU A 13 -9.65 -13.31 23.84
CA LEU A 13 -8.82 -14.33 23.23
C LEU A 13 -8.97 -14.34 21.70
N TRP A 14 -8.10 -13.61 21.02
CA TRP A 14 -7.94 -13.70 19.57
C TRP A 14 -7.07 -14.91 19.18
N LYS A 15 -7.70 -16.09 19.10
CA LYS A 15 -6.98 -17.34 18.83
C LYS A 15 -6.57 -17.44 17.35
N ILE A 16 -5.40 -16.90 17.05
CA ILE A 16 -4.75 -17.03 15.74
C ILE A 16 -3.44 -17.82 15.94
N PRO A 17 -3.23 -18.97 15.26
CA PRO A 17 -1.98 -19.72 15.39
C PRO A 17 -0.80 -18.90 14.84
N TRP A 18 0.42 -19.11 15.32
CA TRP A 18 1.60 -18.39 14.80
C TRP A 18 2.11 -18.91 13.45
N ARG A 19 1.61 -20.05 12.98
CA ARG A 19 2.00 -20.73 11.74
C ARG A 19 0.80 -21.09 10.87
N LEU A 20 0.98 -21.08 9.55
CA LEU A 20 0.00 -21.59 8.59
C LEU A 20 -0.02 -23.12 8.59
N SER A 21 -1.21 -23.70 8.46
CA SER A 21 -1.38 -25.11 8.16
C SER A 21 -1.04 -25.44 6.70
N ALA A 22 -0.72 -26.71 6.41
CA ALA A 22 -0.46 -27.17 5.04
C ALA A 22 -1.57 -26.82 4.02
N PRO A 23 -2.88 -27.02 4.31
CA PRO A 23 -3.92 -26.63 3.36
C PRO A 23 -4.02 -25.12 3.16
N GLN A 24 -3.73 -24.31 4.19
CA GLN A 24 -3.65 -22.85 4.04
C GLN A 24 -2.50 -22.45 3.10
N LYS A 25 -1.32 -23.09 3.22
CA LYS A 25 -0.20 -22.89 2.29
C LYS A 25 -0.56 -23.28 0.85
N ALA A 26 -1.30 -24.37 0.65
CA ALA A 26 -1.77 -24.78 -0.66
C ALA A 26 -2.73 -23.75 -1.28
N ARG A 27 -3.69 -23.25 -0.50
CA ARG A 27 -4.61 -22.17 -0.93
C ARG A 27 -3.87 -20.88 -1.24
N GLN A 28 -2.85 -20.53 -0.45
CA GLN A 28 -2.03 -19.35 -0.71
C GLN A 28 -1.30 -19.44 -2.04
N ARG A 29 -0.63 -20.57 -2.34
CA ARG A 29 -0.01 -20.81 -3.65
C ARG A 29 -1.03 -20.75 -4.80
N LYS A 30 -2.21 -21.34 -4.62
CA LYS A 30 -3.29 -21.26 -5.61
C LYS A 30 -3.72 -19.82 -5.88
N ARG A 31 -3.81 -18.97 -4.84
CA ARG A 31 -4.16 -17.56 -4.97
C ARG A 31 -3.09 -16.77 -5.73
N LEU A 32 -1.80 -16.98 -5.40
CA LEU A 32 -0.68 -16.33 -6.10
C LEU A 32 -0.70 -16.67 -7.60
N ARG A 33 -0.80 -17.96 -7.94
CA ARG A 33 -0.92 -18.40 -9.35
C ARG A 33 -2.16 -17.87 -10.06
N ALA A 34 -3.26 -17.68 -9.34
CA ALA A 34 -4.48 -17.12 -9.91
C ALA A 34 -4.29 -15.65 -10.28
N VAL A 35 -3.58 -14.88 -9.45
CA VAL A 35 -3.23 -13.47 -9.76
C VAL A 35 -2.32 -13.41 -10.97
N ASP A 36 -1.30 -14.25 -11.03
CA ASP A 36 -0.39 -14.38 -12.18
C ASP A 36 -1.16 -14.59 -13.49
N LYS A 37 -2.10 -15.55 -13.50
CA LYS A 37 -2.96 -15.82 -14.66
C LYS A 37 -3.83 -14.64 -15.06
N VAL A 38 -4.34 -13.86 -14.10
CA VAL A 38 -5.14 -12.67 -14.39
C VAL A 38 -4.29 -11.58 -15.06
N VAL A 39 -3.06 -11.38 -14.61
CA VAL A 39 -2.15 -10.41 -15.24
C VAL A 39 -1.79 -10.84 -16.66
N ASP A 40 -1.57 -12.14 -16.88
CA ASP A 40 -1.28 -12.70 -18.22
C ASP A 40 -2.46 -12.52 -19.18
N THR A 41 -3.69 -12.74 -18.72
CA THR A 41 -4.87 -12.57 -19.59
C THR A 41 -5.11 -11.09 -19.91
N VAL A 42 -4.91 -10.19 -18.95
CA VAL A 42 -5.06 -8.74 -19.15
C VAL A 42 -4.00 -8.20 -20.09
N SER A 43 -2.73 -8.61 -19.93
CA SER A 43 -1.65 -8.20 -20.84
C SER A 43 -1.91 -8.66 -22.28
N ALA A 44 -2.24 -9.94 -22.48
CA ALA A 44 -2.56 -10.47 -23.81
C ALA A 44 -3.78 -9.78 -24.46
N ALA A 45 -4.79 -9.39 -23.67
CA ALA A 45 -5.95 -8.66 -24.18
C ALA A 45 -5.61 -7.22 -24.57
N LEU A 46 -4.70 -6.57 -23.84
CA LEU A 46 -4.23 -5.20 -24.14
C LEU A 46 -3.38 -5.16 -25.41
N GLU A 47 -2.47 -6.12 -25.57
CA GLU A 47 -1.61 -6.24 -26.77
C GLU A 47 -2.43 -6.40 -28.04
N ARG A 48 -3.48 -7.24 -28.03
CA ARG A 48 -4.38 -7.42 -29.19
C ARG A 48 -5.12 -6.14 -29.57
N LYS A 49 -5.37 -5.26 -28.61
CA LYS A 49 -6.01 -3.96 -28.84
C LYS A 49 -5.01 -2.86 -29.18
N GLY A 50 -3.71 -3.14 -29.16
CA GLY A 50 -2.66 -2.13 -29.34
C GLY A 50 -2.58 -1.11 -28.20
N MET A 51 -3.11 -1.43 -27.02
CA MET A 51 -3.11 -0.55 -25.85
C MET A 51 -2.13 -1.05 -24.81
N THR A 52 -1.56 -0.15 -24.00
CA THR A 52 -0.68 -0.51 -22.88
C THR A 52 -1.17 0.12 -21.59
N SER A 53 -0.86 -0.50 -20.45
CA SER A 53 -1.17 0.07 -19.13
C SER A 53 0.06 0.14 -18.25
N LYS A 54 0.27 1.28 -17.61
CA LYS A 54 1.39 1.52 -16.70
C LYS A 54 1.41 0.52 -15.54
N ALA A 55 0.23 0.12 -15.06
CA ALA A 55 0.10 -0.82 -13.95
C ALA A 55 0.62 -2.22 -14.29
N VAL A 56 0.30 -2.72 -15.49
CA VAL A 56 0.76 -4.04 -15.96
C VAL A 56 2.27 -4.00 -16.24
N THR A 57 2.79 -2.93 -16.85
CA THR A 57 4.23 -2.78 -17.06
C THR A 57 4.99 -2.73 -15.73
N ARG A 58 4.51 -1.95 -14.75
CA ARG A 58 5.10 -1.89 -13.41
C ARG A 58 5.04 -3.25 -12.72
N TRP A 59 3.93 -3.98 -12.85
CA TRP A 59 3.78 -5.31 -12.28
C TRP A 59 4.89 -6.24 -12.75
N PHE A 60 5.14 -6.32 -14.06
CA PHE A 60 6.20 -7.20 -14.58
C PHE A 60 7.62 -6.77 -14.18
N ALA A 61 7.85 -5.48 -13.91
CA ALA A 61 9.14 -4.97 -13.48
C ALA A 61 9.43 -5.25 -12.00
N GLU A 62 8.43 -5.10 -11.14
CA GLU A 62 8.61 -5.14 -9.69
C GLU A 62 8.22 -6.49 -9.07
N MET A 63 7.26 -7.22 -9.65
CA MET A 63 6.60 -8.34 -8.97
C MET A 63 7.10 -9.71 -9.46
N PRO A 64 7.68 -10.55 -8.58
CA PRO A 64 8.08 -11.91 -8.94
C PRO A 64 6.89 -12.84 -9.13
N ARG A 65 7.06 -13.87 -9.96
CA ARG A 65 6.04 -14.91 -10.17
C ARG A 65 6.02 -15.92 -9.02
N GLU A 66 4.91 -16.64 -8.84
CA GLU A 66 4.82 -17.63 -7.74
C GLU A 66 5.96 -18.67 -7.77
N GLU A 67 6.44 -19.04 -8.94
CA GLU A 67 7.48 -20.06 -9.11
C GLU A 67 8.85 -19.57 -8.66
N GLU A 68 9.16 -18.30 -8.93
CA GLU A 68 10.42 -17.62 -8.59
C GLU A 68 10.47 -17.22 -7.11
N MET A 69 9.32 -17.04 -6.47
CA MET A 69 9.24 -16.67 -5.07
C MET A 69 9.83 -17.73 -4.14
N LEU A 70 10.59 -17.29 -3.14
CA LEU A 70 11.08 -18.14 -2.07
C LEU A 70 9.92 -18.61 -1.16
N PRO A 71 9.98 -19.85 -0.61
CA PRO A 71 8.97 -20.32 0.36
C PRO A 71 8.80 -19.39 1.57
N LYS A 72 9.86 -18.66 1.95
CA LYS A 72 9.83 -17.70 3.06
C LYS A 72 8.88 -16.54 2.76
N ASP A 73 8.94 -15.97 1.57
CA ASP A 73 8.13 -14.81 1.18
C ASP A 73 6.71 -15.21 0.77
N LYS A 74 6.49 -16.47 0.38
CA LYS A 74 5.15 -17.03 0.14
C LYS A 74 4.26 -17.06 1.38
N TYR A 75 4.85 -17.19 2.57
CA TYR A 75 4.10 -17.49 3.80
C TYR A 75 4.36 -16.50 4.95
N THR A 76 5.39 -15.65 4.84
CA THR A 76 5.75 -14.66 5.87
C THR A 76 5.95 -13.28 5.27
N ILE A 77 5.67 -12.25 6.06
CA ILE A 77 5.83 -10.83 5.73
C ILE A 77 6.88 -10.25 6.67
N PHE A 78 7.59 -9.22 6.20
CA PHE A 78 8.41 -8.39 7.06
C PHE A 78 7.55 -7.59 8.06
N ASP A 79 7.87 -7.67 9.34
CA ASP A 79 7.28 -6.82 10.39
C ASP A 79 8.41 -6.27 11.26
N ARG A 80 8.59 -4.94 11.25
CA ARG A 80 9.67 -4.26 11.98
C ARG A 80 9.64 -4.52 13.49
N LYS A 81 8.47 -4.82 14.06
CA LYS A 81 8.27 -4.98 15.50
C LYS A 81 8.49 -6.41 16.00
N GLU A 82 8.55 -7.38 15.09
CA GLU A 82 8.80 -8.78 15.44
C GLU A 82 10.29 -9.04 15.70
N LYS A 83 10.61 -9.91 16.66
CA LYS A 83 12.01 -10.19 17.06
C LYS A 83 12.89 -10.66 15.90
N LYS A 84 12.33 -11.41 14.96
CA LYS A 84 13.01 -11.93 13.77
C LYS A 84 12.60 -11.20 12.49
N TYR A 85 11.96 -10.05 12.63
CA TYR A 85 11.42 -9.23 11.56
C TYR A 85 10.53 -9.99 10.57
N ARG A 86 9.79 -11.00 11.06
CA ARG A 86 8.97 -11.89 10.25
C ARG A 86 7.69 -12.26 10.98
N LYS A 87 6.59 -12.19 10.25
CA LYS A 87 5.24 -12.47 10.72
C LYS A 87 4.49 -13.33 9.69
N GLY A 88 3.63 -14.24 10.14
CA GLY A 88 2.84 -15.06 9.20
C GLY A 88 1.79 -14.23 8.46
N ILE A 89 1.64 -14.43 7.15
CA ILE A 89 0.68 -13.67 6.31
C ILE A 89 -0.76 -13.75 6.86
N HIS A 90 -1.12 -14.89 7.46
CA HIS A 90 -2.46 -15.16 7.98
C HIS A 90 -2.78 -14.44 9.30
N SER A 91 -1.78 -13.82 9.93
CA SER A 91 -1.98 -13.06 11.17
C SER A 91 -2.41 -11.61 10.92
N MET A 92 -2.31 -11.13 9.68
CA MET A 92 -2.95 -9.87 9.27
C MET A 92 -4.30 -10.17 8.61
N PHE A 93 -5.37 -9.78 9.29
CA PHE A 93 -6.65 -9.51 8.65
C PHE A 93 -6.55 -8.11 8.02
N PHE A 94 -5.85 -8.00 6.90
CA PHE A 94 -5.89 -6.78 6.09
C PHE A 94 -5.90 -7.17 4.61
N LEU A 95 -6.88 -6.63 3.90
CA LEU A 95 -6.99 -6.71 2.45
C LEU A 95 -5.63 -6.30 1.84
N PHE A 96 -5.03 -7.25 1.15
CA PHE A 96 -3.66 -7.22 0.65
C PHE A 96 -3.49 -6.09 -0.38
N PRO A 97 -2.59 -5.10 -0.21
CA PRO A 97 -1.87 -4.55 -1.34
C PRO A 97 -0.87 -5.64 -1.77
N SER A 98 -0.96 -6.05 -3.03
CA SER A 98 -0.06 -6.99 -3.70
C SER A 98 1.38 -6.44 -3.68
N SER A 99 2.09 -6.59 -2.57
CA SER A 99 3.53 -6.32 -2.50
C SER A 99 4.23 -7.51 -1.83
N PRO A 100 4.73 -8.48 -2.60
CA PRO A 100 5.57 -9.59 -2.16
C PRO A 100 6.99 -9.14 -1.84
N ASN A 101 7.39 -7.94 -2.25
CA ASN A 101 8.72 -7.41 -1.97
C ASN A 101 8.75 -6.90 -0.53
N GLY A 102 9.42 -7.65 0.34
CA GLY A 102 9.96 -7.07 1.58
C GLY A 102 10.94 -5.94 1.24
N PRO A 103 11.30 -5.08 2.21
CA PRO A 103 12.20 -3.95 1.98
C PRO A 103 13.64 -4.45 1.74
N GLU A 104 13.90 -5.01 0.57
CA GLU A 104 15.24 -5.23 0.04
C GLU A 104 15.71 -4.01 -0.75
N SER A 105 14.79 -3.14 -1.19
CA SER A 105 15.06 -1.87 -1.87
C SER A 105 15.50 -0.71 -0.94
N ALA A 106 15.76 -0.96 0.34
CA ALA A 106 16.23 0.06 1.27
C ALA A 106 17.77 0.16 1.38
N ASN A 107 18.51 -0.73 0.71
CA ASN A 107 19.97 -0.83 0.85
C ASN A 107 20.75 -0.35 -0.39
N GLU A 108 20.11 0.32 -1.32
CA GLU A 108 20.77 0.84 -2.51
C GLU A 108 20.43 2.33 -2.65
N SER A 109 21.48 3.17 -2.69
CA SER A 109 21.48 4.64 -2.79
C SER A 109 21.21 5.47 -1.51
N ILE A 110 22.15 5.44 -0.57
CA ILE A 110 22.53 6.67 0.14
C ILE A 110 23.91 7.09 -0.43
N PRO A 111 23.98 8.01 -1.40
CA PRO A 111 25.24 8.68 -1.70
C PRO A 111 25.67 9.50 -0.47
N PRO A 112 26.97 9.55 -0.13
CA PRO A 112 27.45 10.39 0.96
C PRO A 112 27.43 11.87 0.53
N ASP A 113 26.25 12.48 0.55
CA ASP A 113 26.10 13.92 0.36
C ASP A 113 26.43 14.63 1.68
N SER A 114 27.72 14.89 1.83
CA SER A 114 28.22 16.05 2.56
C SER A 114 27.50 17.32 2.09
N GLU A 115 27.01 18.09 3.07
CA GLU A 115 26.69 19.52 2.99
C GLU A 115 25.45 19.95 2.17
N ARG A 116 24.33 20.16 2.87
CA ARG A 116 23.38 21.22 2.50
C ARG A 116 23.15 22.16 3.69
N PRO A 117 23.29 23.49 3.51
CA PRO A 117 23.12 24.44 4.60
C PRO A 117 21.65 24.54 5.01
N ILE A 118 21.44 24.66 6.32
CA ILE A 118 20.12 24.81 6.95
C ILE A 118 19.52 26.17 6.50
N PRO A 119 18.35 26.21 5.83
CA PRO A 119 17.66 27.49 5.63
C PRO A 119 17.02 27.94 6.95
N SER A 120 17.44 29.11 7.42
CA SER A 120 16.87 29.82 8.56
C SER A 120 15.38 30.11 8.37
N LEU A 121 14.57 29.74 9.37
CA LEU A 121 13.14 30.02 9.43
C LEU A 121 12.85 31.54 9.47
N PRO A 122 11.96 32.08 8.63
CA PRO A 122 11.32 33.36 8.94
C PRO A 122 10.17 33.15 9.93
N ARG A 123 10.29 33.84 11.06
CA ARG A 123 9.23 34.13 12.03
C ARG A 123 8.37 35.27 11.44
N ILE A 124 7.04 35.27 11.66
CA ILE A 124 5.99 36.32 11.37
C ILE A 124 4.83 35.68 10.55
N THR A 125 3.51 35.82 10.74
CA THR A 125 2.51 36.21 11.77
C THR A 125 1.13 35.75 11.21
N PRO A 126 0.03 35.66 11.99
CA PRO A 126 -1.25 35.11 11.53
C PRO A 126 -2.12 36.20 10.88
N PHE A 127 -2.21 36.22 9.55
CA PHE A 127 -3.10 37.16 8.87
C PHE A 127 -3.52 36.64 7.48
N LEU A 128 -4.31 35.56 7.39
CA LEU A 128 -5.08 35.30 6.17
C LEU A 128 -6.29 34.36 6.40
N HIS A 129 -6.91 34.47 7.58
CA HIS A 129 -8.22 33.87 7.87
C HIS A 129 -9.39 34.68 7.25
N SER A 130 -9.10 35.60 6.33
CA SER A 130 -10.06 36.58 5.78
C SER A 130 -10.27 36.51 4.26
N MET A 131 -9.80 35.47 3.57
CA MET A 131 -10.09 35.25 2.14
C MET A 131 -10.96 34.03 1.86
N CYS A 132 -11.36 33.25 2.87
CA CYS A 132 -12.19 32.05 2.69
C CYS A 132 -13.71 32.30 2.79
N MET A 133 -14.15 33.54 3.03
CA MET A 133 -15.58 33.88 3.12
C MET A 133 -16.14 34.59 1.88
N TYR A 134 -15.30 35.09 0.97
CA TYR A 134 -15.78 35.88 -0.17
C TYR A 134 -16.09 35.07 -1.44
N THR A 135 -15.66 33.81 -1.52
CA THR A 135 -15.93 32.93 -2.68
C THR A 135 -17.20 32.09 -2.54
N ALA A 136 -17.84 32.07 -1.36
CA ALA A 136 -19.07 31.30 -1.12
C ALA A 136 -20.37 32.08 -1.46
N ILE A 137 -20.30 33.41 -1.63
CA ILE A 137 -21.49 34.24 -1.91
C ILE A 137 -21.74 34.40 -3.43
N HIS A 138 -20.74 34.17 -4.27
CA HIS A 138 -20.86 34.38 -5.73
C HIS A 138 -21.39 33.17 -6.52
N ILE A 139 -21.66 32.04 -5.86
CA ILE A 139 -22.17 30.80 -6.49
C ILE A 139 -23.72 30.68 -6.36
N MET A 140 -24.39 31.60 -5.64
CA MET A 140 -25.85 31.58 -5.48
C MET A 140 -26.65 32.57 -6.35
N THR A 141 -25.99 33.39 -7.19
CA THR A 141 -26.67 34.26 -8.16
C THR A 141 -26.25 33.86 -9.57
N GLY A 142 -27.02 32.93 -10.16
CA GLY A 142 -26.77 32.39 -11.49
C GLY A 142 -26.86 33.44 -12.61
N THR A 143 -25.70 33.92 -13.08
CA THR A 143 -25.56 34.72 -14.30
C THR A 143 -24.44 34.15 -15.15
N HIS A 144 -24.79 33.63 -16.32
CA HIS A 144 -23.90 33.07 -17.34
C HIS A 144 -23.14 34.22 -18.05
N PRO A 145 -21.79 34.24 -18.08
CA PRO A 145 -21.07 35.16 -18.95
C PRO A 145 -20.98 34.60 -20.38
N ALA A 146 -21.26 35.47 -21.35
CA ALA A 146 -21.26 35.19 -22.79
C ALA A 146 -19.85 35.08 -23.37
N ASP A 147 -19.69 34.23 -24.40
CA ASP A 147 -18.47 34.07 -25.19
C ASP A 147 -18.25 35.24 -26.16
N PRO A 148 -17.04 35.83 -26.25
CA PRO A 148 -16.71 36.81 -27.28
C PRO A 148 -15.58 36.32 -28.20
N THR A 149 -15.91 35.60 -29.28
CA THR A 149 -15.07 35.53 -30.50
C THR A 149 -15.92 35.19 -31.72
N THR A 150 -16.55 36.19 -32.33
CA THR A 150 -16.87 36.25 -33.77
C THR A 150 -16.93 37.73 -34.13
N GLY A 151 -16.06 38.17 -35.03
CA GLY A 151 -15.91 39.55 -35.46
C GLY A 151 -14.54 39.75 -36.09
#